data_AF-A0A5S3QFM1-F1
#
_entry.id   AF-A0A5S3QFM1-F1
#
_cell.length_a   1.000
_cell.length_b   1.000
_cell.length_c   1.000
_cell.angle_alpha   90.00
_cell.angle_beta   90.00
_cell.angle_gamma   90.00
#
_symmetry.space_group_name_H-M   'P 1'
#
loop_
_entity.id
_entity.type
_entity.pdbx_description
1 polymer ?
#
loop_
_entity_poly.entity_id
_entity_poly.type
_entity_poly.pdbx_seq_one_letter_code
_entity_poly.pdbx_strand_id
1 'polypeptide(L)'
;MYNVEDAFSLLKTYKITTHMESVRRWLREGTIKGIPPKSRKEGWLIREDDLLQFIKSRMPDDTPVVLFNTTNDAKETDREAIRAEMWWELVGKNIFEDVLDVKKAHVRDAVAHMGLSKAFETYAWESIREHKRGYATPRIPYLLDAALFDGRRILLDTTYESKDEQIMFAVLEYLRQKKIKPFKT
;
A
#
# COMPACT_ATOMS: atom_id res chain seq x y z
N MET A 1 -23.83 14.59 4.16
CA MET A 1 -24.30 15.31 2.95
C MET A 1 -23.06 15.81 2.24
N TYR A 2 -22.97 15.60 0.93
CA TYR A 2 -21.80 15.92 0.13
C TYR A 2 -22.08 17.11 -0.77
N ASN A 3 -21.13 18.03 -0.88
CA ASN A 3 -21.16 19.05 -1.93
C ASN A 3 -20.61 18.44 -3.25
N VAL A 4 -20.64 19.22 -4.33
CA VAL A 4 -20.17 18.77 -5.65
C VAL A 4 -18.67 18.41 -5.66
N GLU A 5 -17.85 19.13 -4.90
CA GLU A 5 -16.40 18.92 -4.83
C GLU A 5 -16.05 17.65 -4.03
N ASP A 6 -16.74 17.42 -2.92
CA ASP A 6 -16.57 16.21 -2.12
C ASP A 6 -17.03 14.98 -2.91
N ALA A 7 -18.18 15.09 -3.60
CA ALA A 7 -18.68 14.02 -4.46
C ALA A 7 -17.75 13.74 -5.64
N PHE A 8 -17.19 14.78 -6.25
CA PHE A 8 -16.19 14.63 -7.30
C PHE A 8 -14.93 13.93 -6.78
N SER A 9 -14.44 14.31 -5.60
CA SER A 9 -13.27 13.69 -4.98
C SER A 9 -13.48 12.20 -4.76
N LEU A 10 -14.67 11.81 -4.27
CA LEU A 10 -15.03 10.41 -4.07
C LEU A 10 -15.11 9.65 -5.41
N LEU A 11 -15.79 10.21 -6.42
CA LEU A 11 -15.93 9.60 -7.74
C LEU A 11 -14.58 9.46 -8.47
N LYS A 12 -13.64 10.39 -8.25
CA LYS A 12 -12.29 10.34 -8.79
C LYS A 12 -11.48 9.19 -8.19
N THR A 13 -11.59 8.96 -6.88
CA THR A 13 -10.96 7.81 -6.18
C THR A 13 -11.42 6.49 -6.76
N TYR A 14 -12.71 6.38 -7.08
CA TYR A 14 -13.29 5.21 -7.73
C TYR A 14 -13.07 5.14 -9.25
N LYS A 15 -12.27 6.06 -9.82
CA LYS A 15 -11.96 6.14 -11.26
C LYS A 15 -13.21 6.26 -12.16
N ILE A 16 -14.32 6.80 -11.63
CA ILE A 16 -15.58 6.97 -12.38
C ILE A 16 -15.53 8.22 -13.28
N THR A 17 -14.91 9.31 -12.82
CA THR A 17 -14.70 10.52 -13.62
C THR A 17 -13.45 11.28 -13.18
N THR A 18 -12.79 11.91 -14.14
CA THR A 18 -11.66 12.81 -13.92
C THR A 18 -12.06 14.29 -14.00
N HIS A 19 -13.30 14.59 -14.38
CA HIS A 19 -13.79 15.96 -14.59
C HIS A 19 -14.98 16.28 -13.68
N MET A 20 -14.90 17.41 -12.97
CA MET A 20 -15.95 17.90 -12.07
C MET A 20 -17.22 18.32 -12.82
N GLU A 21 -17.08 18.79 -14.07
CA GLU A 21 -18.25 19.16 -14.88
C GLU A 21 -19.13 17.96 -15.22
N SER A 22 -18.57 16.74 -15.27
CA SER A 22 -19.36 15.51 -15.41
C SER A 22 -20.31 15.31 -14.22
N VAL A 23 -19.85 15.60 -13.01
CA VAL A 23 -20.67 15.50 -11.79
C VAL A 23 -21.81 16.52 -11.82
N ARG A 24 -21.52 17.76 -12.20
CA ARG A 24 -22.54 18.81 -12.37
C ARG A 24 -23.56 18.46 -13.44
N ARG A 25 -23.11 17.88 -14.56
CA ARG A 25 -23.98 17.40 -15.63
C ARG A 25 -24.92 16.30 -15.14
N TRP A 26 -24.41 15.30 -14.42
CA TRP A 26 -25.21 14.20 -13.89
C TRP A 26 -26.26 14.65 -12.86
N LEU A 27 -25.97 15.69 -12.08
CA LEU A 27 -26.95 16.29 -11.17
C LEU A 27 -28.06 17.03 -11.93
N ARG A 28 -27.71 17.74 -13.01
CA ARG A 28 -28.71 18.40 -13.88
C ARG A 28 -29.58 17.41 -14.64
N GLU A 29 -28.99 16.31 -15.11
CA GLU A 29 -29.68 15.25 -15.86
C GLU A 29 -30.47 14.29 -14.95
N GLY A 30 -30.30 14.37 -13.63
CA GLY A 30 -30.98 13.48 -12.66
C GLY A 30 -30.36 12.09 -12.54
N THR A 31 -29.25 11.84 -13.22
CA THR A 31 -28.47 10.59 -13.16
C THR A 31 -27.94 10.35 -11.74
N ILE A 32 -27.55 11.41 -11.04
CA ILE A 32 -27.28 11.39 -9.59
C ILE A 32 -28.40 12.19 -8.92
N LYS A 33 -29.07 11.59 -7.92
CA LYS A 33 -30.08 12.29 -7.13
C LYS A 33 -29.39 13.34 -6.25
N GLY A 34 -29.67 14.60 -6.52
CA GLY A 34 -29.17 15.74 -5.76
C GLY A 34 -30.29 16.71 -5.40
N ILE A 35 -30.10 17.42 -4.30
CA ILE A 35 -30.93 18.54 -3.89
C ILE A 35 -30.43 19.77 -4.66
N PRO A 36 -31.28 20.41 -5.48
CA PRO A 36 -30.88 21.59 -6.23
C PRO A 36 -30.58 22.76 -5.28
N PRO A 37 -29.60 23.63 -5.61
CA PRO A 37 -29.30 24.82 -4.82
C PRO A 37 -30.54 25.71 -4.68
N LYS A 38 -30.83 26.15 -3.45
CA LYS A 38 -31.84 27.21 -3.22
C LYS A 38 -31.30 28.59 -3.59
N SER A 39 -29.98 28.77 -3.63
CA SER A 39 -29.32 30.00 -4.08
C SER A 39 -27.99 29.70 -4.77
N ARG A 40 -27.48 30.65 -5.57
CA ARG A 40 -26.16 30.51 -6.27
C ARG A 40 -24.99 30.29 -5.31
N LYS A 41 -25.12 30.64 -4.02
CA LYS A 41 -24.08 30.46 -3.01
C LYS A 41 -24.05 29.06 -2.40
N GLU A 42 -25.13 28.30 -2.46
CA GLU A 42 -25.28 27.06 -1.67
C GLU A 42 -24.92 25.77 -2.45
N GLY A 43 -24.70 25.85 -3.75
CA GLY A 43 -24.27 24.70 -4.56
C GLY A 43 -25.26 23.52 -4.56
N TRP A 44 -24.96 22.47 -5.32
CA TRP A 44 -25.74 21.24 -5.25
C TRP A 44 -25.32 20.43 -4.02
N LEU A 45 -26.32 19.84 -3.36
CA LEU A 45 -26.10 18.93 -2.23
C LEU A 45 -26.55 17.52 -2.63
N ILE A 46 -25.76 16.53 -2.24
CA ILE A 46 -25.99 15.13 -2.59
C ILE A 46 -26.08 14.33 -1.29
N ARG A 47 -27.09 13.46 -1.18
CA ARG A 47 -27.17 12.52 -0.06
C ARG A 47 -26.14 11.42 -0.27
N GLU A 48 -25.54 10.98 0.82
CA GLU A 48 -24.51 9.94 0.82
C GLU A 48 -25.02 8.64 0.19
N ASP A 49 -26.20 8.18 0.59
CA ASP A 49 -26.82 6.97 0.06
C ASP A 49 -27.01 7.02 -1.46
N ASP A 50 -27.44 8.17 -1.99
CA ASP A 50 -27.67 8.38 -3.41
C ASP A 50 -26.35 8.37 -4.21
N LEU A 51 -25.29 8.95 -3.66
CA LEU A 51 -23.96 8.95 -4.27
C LEU A 51 -23.36 7.55 -4.29
N LEU A 52 -23.47 6.81 -3.17
CA LEU A 52 -22.98 5.44 -3.05
C LEU A 52 -23.76 4.48 -3.96
N GLN A 53 -25.07 4.65 -4.08
CA GLN A 53 -25.89 3.87 -5.00
C GLN A 53 -25.44 4.09 -6.44
N PHE A 54 -25.14 5.34 -6.81
CA PHE A 54 -24.60 5.66 -8.14
C PHE A 54 -23.24 5.01 -8.38
N ILE A 55 -22.32 5.07 -7.41
CA ILE A 55 -21.00 4.42 -7.49
C ILE A 55 -21.15 2.91 -7.69
N LYS A 56 -22.00 2.26 -6.88
CA LYS A 56 -22.31 0.82 -7.00
C LYS A 56 -22.84 0.46 -8.38
N SER A 57 -23.77 1.25 -8.93
CA SER A 57 -24.33 1.00 -10.26
C SER A 57 -23.34 1.10 -11.42
N ARG A 58 -22.18 1.74 -11.20
CA ARG A 58 -21.15 1.97 -12.22
C ARG A 58 -19.98 1.00 -12.12
N MET A 59 -19.95 0.13 -11.10
CA MET A 59 -18.95 -0.92 -10.95
C MET A 59 -19.52 -2.29 -11.32
N PRO A 60 -18.72 -3.19 -11.91
CA PRO A 60 -19.07 -4.60 -12.03
C PRO A 60 -19.06 -5.27 -10.64
N ASP A 61 -19.95 -6.24 -10.43
CA ASP A 61 -20.34 -6.84 -9.14
C ASP A 61 -19.22 -7.45 -8.26
N ASP A 62 -17.95 -7.45 -8.70
CA ASP A 62 -16.84 -8.14 -8.02
C ASP A 62 -15.78 -7.22 -7.40
N THR A 63 -15.97 -5.90 -7.42
CA THR A 63 -15.10 -4.99 -6.64
C THR A 63 -15.69 -4.74 -5.25
N PRO A 64 -15.03 -5.18 -4.15
CA PRO A 64 -15.49 -4.84 -2.81
C PRO A 64 -15.50 -3.31 -2.69
N VAL A 65 -16.68 -2.77 -2.48
CA VAL A 65 -16.89 -1.35 -2.19
C VAL A 65 -16.28 -1.12 -0.82
N VAL A 66 -15.00 -0.75 -0.78
CA VAL A 66 -14.34 -0.29 0.43
C VAL A 66 -15.09 0.96 0.85
N LEU A 67 -15.98 0.85 1.84
CA LEU A 67 -16.65 1.98 2.46
C LEU A 67 -15.58 2.84 3.13
N PHE A 68 -15.02 3.79 2.38
CA PHE A 68 -14.28 4.91 2.96
C PHE A 68 -15.31 5.85 3.59
N ASN A 69 -15.74 5.50 4.81
CA ASN A 69 -16.43 6.44 5.66
C ASN A 69 -15.53 7.68 5.77
N THR A 70 -15.98 8.78 5.18
CA THR A 70 -15.34 10.09 5.30
C THR A 70 -15.68 10.62 6.68
N THR A 71 -15.07 10.04 7.70
CA THR A 71 -14.94 10.66 9.02
C THR A 71 -13.46 10.94 9.18
N ASN A 72 -13.11 12.21 9.33
CA ASN A 72 -11.76 12.70 9.58
C ASN A 72 -11.24 12.23 10.95
N ASP A 73 -11.19 10.92 11.21
CA ASP A 73 -10.67 10.30 12.44
C ASP A 73 -10.33 8.80 12.26
N ALA A 74 -10.05 8.33 11.04
CA ALA A 74 -9.41 7.02 10.88
C ALA A 74 -7.97 7.13 11.39
N LYS A 75 -7.68 6.55 12.56
CA LYS A 75 -6.32 6.49 13.10
C LYS A 75 -5.42 5.85 12.06
N GLU A 76 -4.19 6.34 11.93
CA GLU A 76 -3.19 5.82 10.98
C GLU A 76 -3.03 4.29 11.06
N THR A 77 -3.29 3.72 12.23
CA THR A 77 -3.36 2.28 12.52
C THR A 77 -4.37 1.52 11.65
N ASP A 78 -5.55 2.09 11.39
CA ASP A 78 -6.60 1.42 10.61
C ASP A 78 -6.20 1.35 9.12
N ARG A 79 -5.53 2.39 8.62
CA ARG A 79 -5.02 2.44 7.24
C ARG A 79 -3.90 1.44 7.04
N GLU A 80 -2.98 1.33 8.01
CA GLU A 80 -1.87 0.39 7.91
C GLU A 80 -2.34 -1.08 8.01
N ALA A 81 -3.36 -1.35 8.83
CA ALA A 81 -3.98 -2.68 8.87
C ALA A 81 -4.58 -3.07 7.52
N ILE A 82 -5.33 -2.18 6.88
CA ILE A 82 -5.90 -2.40 5.54
C ILE A 82 -4.80 -2.62 4.50
N ARG A 83 -3.72 -1.83 4.52
CA ARG A 83 -2.58 -2.04 3.61
C ARG A 83 -1.92 -3.38 3.85
N ALA A 84 -1.72 -3.78 5.10
CA ALA A 84 -1.12 -5.06 5.45
C ALA A 84 -1.96 -6.23 4.94
N GLU A 85 -3.28 -6.18 5.12
CA GLU A 85 -4.22 -7.21 4.65
C GLU A 85 -4.18 -7.32 3.12
N MET A 86 -4.34 -6.20 2.41
CA MET A 86 -4.26 -6.15 0.95
C MET A 86 -2.92 -6.68 0.43
N TRP A 87 -1.82 -6.34 1.11
CA TRP A 87 -0.49 -6.81 0.73
C TRP A 87 -0.39 -8.35 0.80
N TRP A 88 -0.92 -8.95 1.88
CA TRP A 88 -0.94 -10.41 2.02
C TRP A 88 -1.83 -11.10 0.98
N GLU A 89 -2.96 -10.51 0.60
CA GLU A 89 -3.78 -11.04 -0.48
C GLU A 89 -3.03 -11.09 -1.82
N LEU A 90 -2.28 -10.03 -2.15
CA LEU A 90 -1.50 -9.95 -3.38
C LEU A 90 -0.33 -10.94 -3.37
N VAL A 91 0.39 -11.02 -2.25
CA VAL A 91 1.48 -11.98 -2.07
C VAL A 91 0.99 -13.42 -2.11
N GLY A 92 -0.18 -13.72 -1.54
CA GLY A 92 -0.81 -15.03 -1.62
C GLY A 92 -1.16 -15.46 -3.06
N LYS A 93 -1.40 -14.49 -3.94
CA LYS A 93 -1.58 -14.68 -5.40
C LYS A 93 -0.26 -14.66 -6.19
N ASN A 94 0.88 -14.61 -5.51
CA ASN A 94 2.23 -14.50 -6.10
C ASN A 94 2.40 -13.25 -7.00
N ILE A 95 1.73 -12.15 -6.64
CA ILE A 95 1.85 -10.86 -7.33
C ILE A 95 2.93 -10.03 -6.61
N PHE A 96 3.97 -9.67 -7.36
CA PHE A 96 5.07 -8.82 -6.89
C PHE A 96 5.37 -7.74 -7.93
N GLU A 97 5.94 -6.63 -7.48
CA GLU A 97 6.39 -5.55 -8.37
C GLU A 97 7.68 -5.97 -9.08
N ASP A 98 8.66 -6.43 -8.30
CA ASP A 98 9.92 -6.98 -8.81
C ASP A 98 10.62 -7.81 -7.71
N VAL A 99 11.85 -8.26 -8.00
CA VAL A 99 12.73 -9.00 -7.10
C VAL A 99 14.10 -8.33 -6.97
N LEU A 100 14.60 -8.24 -5.74
CA LEU A 100 15.99 -7.87 -5.50
C LEU A 100 16.89 -9.12 -5.60
N ASP A 101 17.78 -9.14 -6.59
CA ASP A 101 18.84 -10.16 -6.69
C ASP A 101 19.99 -9.83 -5.72
N VAL A 102 20.14 -10.64 -4.67
CA VAL A 102 21.11 -10.36 -3.61
C VAL A 102 22.45 -11.05 -3.87
N LYS A 103 23.52 -10.26 -3.91
CA LYS A 103 24.91 -10.73 -3.98
C LYS A 103 25.60 -10.57 -2.63
N LYS A 104 26.58 -11.43 -2.35
CA LYS A 104 27.39 -11.34 -1.12
C LYS A 104 28.07 -9.97 -0.96
N ALA A 105 28.51 -9.36 -2.07
CA ALA A 105 29.08 -8.02 -2.07
C ALA A 105 28.09 -6.98 -1.54
N HIS A 106 26.83 -7.01 -2.00
CA HIS A 106 25.80 -6.05 -1.55
C HIS A 106 25.57 -6.16 -0.03
N VAL A 107 25.51 -7.40 0.50
CA VAL A 107 25.36 -7.64 1.94
C VAL A 107 26.57 -7.10 2.71
N ARG A 108 27.78 -7.37 2.24
CA ARG A 108 29.01 -6.87 2.87
C ARG A 108 29.05 -5.34 2.90
N ASP A 109 28.76 -4.71 1.77
CA ASP A 109 28.86 -3.26 1.63
C ASP A 109 27.78 -2.56 2.48
N ALA A 110 26.56 -3.10 2.51
CA ALA A 110 25.50 -2.61 3.40
C ALA A 110 25.79 -2.84 4.89
N VAL A 111 26.34 -4.00 5.28
CA VAL A 111 26.76 -4.28 6.66
C VAL A 111 27.86 -3.33 7.13
N ALA A 112 28.82 -3.02 6.25
CA ALA A 112 29.85 -2.02 6.52
C ALA A 112 29.25 -0.62 6.69
N HIS A 113 28.29 -0.24 5.83
CA HIS A 113 27.57 1.03 5.93
C HIS A 113 26.81 1.17 7.27
N MET A 114 26.22 0.08 7.77
CA MET A 114 25.56 0.06 9.09
C MET A 114 26.53 0.04 10.28
N GLY A 115 27.85 -0.04 10.06
CA GLY A 115 28.86 -0.17 11.12
C GLY A 115 28.77 -1.48 11.89
N LEU A 116 28.23 -2.55 11.26
CA LEU A 116 28.03 -3.84 11.90
C LEU A 116 29.25 -4.77 11.73
N SER A 117 29.37 -5.77 12.59
CA SER A 117 30.55 -6.64 12.64
C SER A 117 30.60 -7.64 11.48
N LYS A 118 31.81 -8.10 11.14
CA LYS A 118 32.03 -9.16 10.14
C LYS A 118 31.37 -10.51 10.52
N ALA A 119 31.22 -10.76 11.81
CA ALA A 119 30.46 -11.90 12.30
C ALA A 119 28.95 -11.75 12.00
N PHE A 120 28.42 -10.53 11.99
CA PHE A 120 27.07 -10.26 11.52
C PHE A 120 26.95 -10.40 10.00
N GLU A 121 27.93 -9.90 9.22
CA GLU A 121 27.97 -10.10 7.76
C GLU A 121 27.80 -11.57 7.38
N THR A 122 28.56 -12.46 8.02
CA THR A 122 28.51 -13.90 7.75
C THR A 122 27.14 -14.48 8.06
N TYR A 123 26.57 -14.12 9.22
CA TYR A 123 25.23 -14.56 9.62
C TYR A 123 24.14 -14.04 8.66
N ALA A 124 24.20 -12.78 8.27
CA ALA A 124 23.23 -12.16 7.38
C ALA A 124 23.28 -12.80 6.00
N TRP A 125 24.49 -13.02 5.46
CA TRP A 125 24.66 -13.71 4.19
C TRP A 125 24.14 -15.13 4.21
N GLU A 126 24.46 -15.92 5.24
CA GLU A 126 23.95 -17.29 5.40
C GLU A 126 22.41 -17.29 5.45
N SER A 127 21.82 -16.41 6.27
CA SER A 127 20.36 -16.29 6.40
C SER A 127 19.69 -15.93 5.07
N ILE A 128 20.24 -14.98 4.31
CA ILE A 128 19.68 -14.58 3.01
C ILE A 128 19.87 -15.70 1.98
N ARG A 129 21.03 -16.38 1.97
CA ARG A 129 21.37 -17.44 1.02
C ARG A 129 20.46 -18.67 1.17
N GLU A 130 19.92 -18.95 2.34
CA GLU A 130 18.94 -20.02 2.54
C GLU A 130 17.61 -19.74 1.82
N HIS A 131 17.27 -18.47 1.63
CA HIS A 131 16.01 -18.02 1.01
C HIS A 131 16.12 -17.89 -0.52
N LYS A 132 16.56 -18.96 -1.18
CA LYS A 132 16.70 -18.99 -2.65
C LYS A 132 15.39 -19.23 -3.40
N ARG A 133 14.34 -19.75 -2.74
CA ARG A 133 13.05 -20.10 -3.37
C ARG A 133 13.18 -20.88 -4.70
N GLY A 134 14.19 -21.75 -4.79
CA GLY A 134 14.47 -22.55 -6.01
C GLY A 134 15.32 -21.86 -7.09
N TYR A 135 15.75 -20.62 -6.88
CA TYR A 135 16.62 -19.88 -7.80
C TYR A 135 18.12 -20.09 -7.50
N ALA A 136 18.96 -19.80 -8.50
CA ALA A 136 20.42 -19.89 -8.36
C ALA A 136 20.98 -18.86 -7.37
N THR A 137 20.39 -17.65 -7.36
CA THR A 137 20.71 -16.54 -6.47
C THR A 137 19.59 -16.31 -5.46
N PRO A 138 19.91 -15.86 -4.23
CA PRO A 138 18.88 -15.45 -3.29
C PRO A 138 18.16 -14.21 -3.81
N ARG A 139 16.83 -14.23 -3.74
CA ARG A 139 15.94 -13.20 -4.27
C ARG A 139 14.96 -12.74 -3.21
N ILE A 140 14.82 -11.44 -3.08
CA ILE A 140 13.87 -10.83 -2.14
C ILE A 140 12.78 -10.14 -2.96
N PRO A 141 11.60 -10.77 -3.13
CA PRO A 141 10.50 -10.14 -3.81
C PRO A 141 9.93 -9.00 -2.97
N TYR A 142 9.48 -7.95 -3.64
CA TYR A 142 8.87 -6.80 -3.00
C TYR A 142 7.66 -6.30 -3.79
N LEU A 143 6.82 -5.56 -3.09
CA LEU A 143 5.60 -4.99 -3.62
C LEU A 143 5.29 -3.73 -2.81
N LEU A 144 5.12 -2.60 -3.49
CA LEU A 144 4.76 -1.31 -2.89
C LEU A 144 5.81 -0.85 -1.86
N ASP A 145 5.44 -0.93 -0.57
CA ASP A 145 6.18 -0.41 0.58
C ASP A 145 6.82 -1.53 1.42
N ALA A 146 6.78 -2.77 0.96
CA ALA A 146 7.32 -3.89 1.72
C ALA A 146 7.94 -5.00 0.86
N ALA A 147 8.90 -5.70 1.46
CA ALA A 147 9.54 -6.89 0.95
C ALA A 147 9.04 -8.15 1.67
N LEU A 148 9.01 -9.28 0.98
CA LEU A 148 8.74 -10.60 1.56
C LEU A 148 10.05 -11.29 1.89
N PHE A 149 10.32 -11.52 3.18
CA PHE A 149 11.50 -12.23 3.64
C PHE A 149 11.19 -13.05 4.89
N ASP A 150 11.67 -14.29 4.95
CA ASP A 150 11.43 -15.23 6.07
C ASP A 150 9.94 -15.35 6.46
N GLY A 151 9.06 -15.37 5.45
CA GLY A 151 7.60 -15.44 5.63
C GLY A 151 6.98 -14.20 6.28
N ARG A 152 7.69 -13.07 6.32
CA ARG A 152 7.24 -11.81 6.92
C ARG A 152 7.21 -10.66 5.91
N ARG A 153 6.27 -9.74 6.11
CA ARG A 153 6.23 -8.42 5.47
C ARG A 153 7.24 -7.52 6.18
N ILE A 154 8.31 -7.15 5.49
CA ILE A 154 9.33 -6.22 5.97
C ILE A 154 9.10 -4.88 5.30
N LEU A 155 8.74 -3.85 6.07
CA LEU A 155 8.58 -2.49 5.55
C LEU A 155 9.92 -1.95 5.03
N LEU A 156 9.88 -1.31 3.87
CA LEU A 156 11.03 -0.69 3.23
C LEU A 156 11.51 0.53 4.03
N ASP A 157 12.83 0.71 4.10
CA ASP A 157 13.40 1.89 4.74
C ASP A 157 13.44 3.07 3.77
N THR A 158 12.40 3.90 3.78
CA THR A 158 12.24 5.03 2.86
C THR A 158 13.24 6.18 3.09
N THR A 159 14.17 6.05 4.02
CA THR A 159 15.27 7.03 4.17
C THR A 159 16.30 6.90 3.05
N TYR A 160 16.35 5.77 2.35
CA TYR A 160 17.22 5.52 1.20
C TYR A 160 16.52 5.85 -0.12
N GLU A 161 17.27 6.37 -1.08
CA GLU A 161 16.74 6.78 -2.39
C GLU A 161 16.46 5.57 -3.29
N SER A 162 17.37 4.58 -3.32
CA SER A 162 17.25 3.43 -4.20
C SER A 162 16.44 2.29 -3.57
N LYS A 163 15.51 1.70 -4.34
CA LYS A 163 14.69 0.57 -3.87
C LYS A 163 15.53 -0.60 -3.34
N ASP A 164 16.63 -0.91 -4.02
CA ASP A 164 17.57 -1.95 -3.60
C ASP A 164 18.10 -1.70 -2.18
N GLU A 165 18.50 -0.47 -1.87
CA GLU A 165 18.96 -0.09 -0.53
C GLU A 165 17.81 -0.13 0.48
N GLN A 166 16.64 0.44 0.14
CA GLN A 166 15.47 0.42 1.01
C GLN A 166 15.12 -1.01 1.46
N ILE A 167 15.22 -1.99 0.55
CA ILE A 167 15.00 -3.42 0.82
C ILE A 167 16.16 -3.99 1.65
N MET A 168 17.41 -3.78 1.20
CA MET A 168 18.59 -4.39 1.80
C MET A 168 18.75 -3.99 3.26
N PHE A 169 18.70 -2.69 3.55
CA PHE A 169 18.89 -2.19 4.91
C PHE A 169 17.75 -2.63 5.83
N ALA A 170 16.50 -2.64 5.36
CA ALA A 170 15.36 -3.12 6.14
C ALA A 170 15.49 -4.63 6.49
N VAL A 171 15.92 -5.46 5.54
CA VAL A 171 16.15 -6.89 5.76
C VAL A 171 17.30 -7.13 6.74
N LEU A 172 18.40 -6.39 6.60
CA LEU A 172 19.53 -6.49 7.52
C LEU A 172 19.16 -6.07 8.94
N GLU A 173 18.38 -5.00 9.08
CA GLU A 173 17.88 -4.55 10.38
C GLU A 173 16.97 -5.59 11.03
N TYR A 174 16.07 -6.21 10.26
CA TYR A 174 15.28 -7.36 10.72
C TYR A 174 16.17 -8.51 11.23
N LEU A 175 17.18 -8.89 10.46
CA LEU A 175 18.12 -9.95 10.84
C LEU A 175 18.93 -9.58 12.10
N ARG A 176 19.32 -8.31 12.25
CA ARG A 176 19.99 -7.78 13.45
C ARG A 176 19.11 -7.93 14.68
N GLN A 177 17.84 -7.56 14.59
CA GLN A 177 16.88 -7.68 15.69
C GLN A 177 16.59 -9.14 16.04
N LYS A 178 16.45 -10.02 15.02
CA LYS A 178 16.28 -11.48 15.21
C LYS A 178 17.46 -12.10 15.95
N LYS A 179 18.69 -11.64 15.70
CA LYS A 179 19.90 -12.12 16.38
C LYS A 179 20.00 -11.65 17.84
N ILE A 180 19.53 -10.43 18.15
CA ILE A 180 19.58 -9.84 19.50
C ILE A 180 18.48 -10.39 20.41
N LYS A 181 17.30 -10.71 19.86
CA LYS A 181 16.20 -11.34 20.60
C LYS A 181 16.15 -12.83 20.25
N PRO A 182 16.95 -13.71 20.90
CA PRO A 182 16.68 -15.14 20.81
C PRO A 182 15.27 -15.39 21.34
N PHE A 183 14.47 -16.15 20.60
CA PHE A 183 13.11 -16.53 20.95
C PHE A 183 13.02 -16.93 22.44
N LYS A 184 12.15 -16.29 23.21
CA LYS A 184 11.58 -16.93 24.41
C LYS A 184 10.62 -18.00 23.88
N THR A 185 11.05 -19.26 23.94
CA THR A 185 10.19 -20.44 23.85
C THR A 185 9.16 -20.43 24.97
#